data_AF-A0A7S1EBZ2-F1
#
_entry.id   AF-A0A7S1EBZ2-F1
#
_cell.length_a   1.000
_cell.length_b   1.000
_cell.length_c   1.000
_cell.angle_alpha   90.00
_cell.angle_beta   90.00
_cell.angle_gamma   90.00
#
_symmetry.space_group_name_H-M   'P 1'
#
loop_
_entity.id
_entity.type
_entity.pdbx_description
1 polymer ?
#
loop_
_entity_poly.entity_id
_entity_poly.type
_entity_poly.pdbx_seq_one_letter_code
_entity_poly.pdbx_strand_id
1 'polypeptide(L)'
;AKFENVEEGVTVAKQVDEVTGLSTLVVIDPKRRGAAKVVRPQVKLLDAQGHEVKIPGTDHSVAIGFQVGALIQIRDGQELLPGEVLARIPVEGQKTRDITGGLPRVAELFEARSPKDVGVLAEQTGTVSFGKETKGKIRLQITDPDGKAHEELVPKEKNILVHEGQVVNRGE
;
A
#
# COMPACT_ATOMS: atom_id res chain seq x y z
N ALA A 1 -9.41 -10.80 11.76
CA ALA A 1 -8.48 -9.68 11.50
C ALA A 1 -7.69 -9.38 12.77
N LYS A 2 -6.38 -9.17 12.68
CA LYS A 2 -5.56 -8.72 13.81
C LYS A 2 -4.74 -7.52 13.38
N PHE A 3 -4.91 -6.40 14.05
CA PHE A 3 -4.16 -5.18 13.77
C PHE A 3 -2.73 -5.27 14.30
N GLU A 4 -1.80 -4.70 13.55
CA GLU A 4 -0.41 -4.52 13.94
C GLU A 4 0.00 -3.09 13.59
N ASN A 5 0.64 -2.40 14.54
CA ASN A 5 1.05 -1.01 14.41
C ASN A 5 -0.09 -0.02 14.11
N VAL A 6 -1.33 -0.32 14.54
CA VAL A 6 -2.49 0.57 14.46
C VAL A 6 -2.65 1.24 15.82
N GLU A 7 -2.08 2.43 15.97
CA GLU A 7 -2.02 3.18 17.22
C GLU A 7 -2.62 4.57 17.02
N GLU A 8 -3.68 4.87 17.78
CA GLU A 8 -4.38 6.15 17.70
C GLU A 8 -3.46 7.31 18.13
N GLY A 9 -3.38 8.35 17.31
CA GLY A 9 -2.47 9.48 17.48
C GLY A 9 -1.04 9.26 16.97
N VAL A 10 -0.68 8.03 16.61
CA VAL A 10 0.67 7.68 16.10
C VAL A 10 0.60 7.29 14.62
N THR A 11 -0.13 6.23 14.28
CA THR A 11 -0.27 5.73 12.90
C THR A 11 -1.68 5.90 12.34
N VAL A 12 -2.69 6.06 13.21
CA VAL A 12 -4.06 6.36 12.81
C VAL A 12 -4.65 7.51 13.62
N ALA A 13 -5.66 8.18 13.09
CA ALA A 13 -6.47 9.17 13.78
C ALA A 13 -7.94 8.82 13.65
N LYS A 14 -8.73 9.08 14.70
CA LYS A 14 -10.17 8.91 14.68
C LYS A 14 -10.81 10.11 13.98
N GLN A 15 -11.49 9.86 12.86
CA GLN A 15 -12.32 10.84 12.17
C GLN A 15 -13.79 10.51 12.41
N VAL A 16 -14.55 11.48 12.89
CA VAL A 16 -16.00 11.35 13.04
C VAL A 16 -16.63 11.88 11.77
N ASP A 17 -17.48 11.06 11.16
CA ASP A 17 -18.33 11.48 10.06
C ASP A 17 -19.45 12.37 10.62
N GLU A 18 -19.53 13.63 10.17
CA GLU A 18 -20.48 14.61 10.70
C GLU A 18 -21.95 14.29 10.38
N VAL A 19 -22.20 13.47 9.36
CA VAL A 19 -23.56 13.11 8.90
C VAL A 19 -24.07 11.90 9.68
N THR A 20 -23.23 10.87 9.82
CA THR A 20 -23.62 9.60 10.44
C THR A 20 -23.26 9.51 11.93
N GLY A 21 -22.37 10.38 12.42
CA GLY A 21 -21.83 10.32 13.78
C GLY A 21 -20.90 9.12 14.03
N LEU A 22 -20.66 8.29 13.02
CA LEU A 22 -19.80 7.12 13.12
C LEU A 22 -18.34 7.56 13.08
N SER A 23 -17.54 6.90 13.92
CA SER A 23 -16.09 7.13 13.96
C SER A 23 -15.37 6.12 13.09
N THR A 24 -14.51 6.60 12.19
CA THR A 24 -13.66 5.81 11.31
C THR A 24 -12.19 6.08 11.63
N LEU A 25 -11.34 5.07 11.51
CA LEU A 25 -9.90 5.25 11.65
C LEU A 25 -9.30 5.68 10.30
N VAL A 26 -8.58 6.78 10.29
CA VAL A 26 -7.83 7.30 9.13
C VAL A 26 -6.36 7.07 9.37
N VAL A 27 -5.66 6.47 8.42
CA VAL A 27 -4.20 6.35 8.50
C VAL A 27 -3.55 7.71 8.33
N ILE A 28 -2.70 8.07 9.28
CA ILE A 28 -1.93 9.31 9.28
C ILE A 28 -0.45 9.02 9.06
N ASP A 29 0.28 10.00 8.52
CA ASP A 29 1.73 9.93 8.47
C ASP A 29 2.27 9.99 9.91
N PRO A 30 3.03 8.97 10.38
CA PRO A 30 3.65 9.01 11.69
C PRO A 30 4.59 10.21 11.79
N LYS A 31 4.19 11.22 12.56
CA LYS A 31 5.01 12.43 12.78
C LYS A 31 6.42 12.01 13.18
N ARG A 32 7.43 12.53 12.47
CA ARG A 32 8.89 12.34 12.70
C ARG A 32 9.36 12.84 14.09
N ARG A 33 8.78 12.39 15.19
CA ARG A 33 9.31 12.61 16.53
C ARG A 33 10.23 11.45 16.90
N GLY A 34 11.48 11.52 16.44
CA GLY A 34 12.61 10.76 17.01
C GLY A 34 12.60 9.22 16.89
N ALA A 35 11.57 8.59 16.32
CA ALA A 35 11.55 7.14 16.14
C ALA A 35 12.42 6.73 14.93
N ALA A 36 13.38 5.85 15.17
CA ALA A 36 14.35 5.37 14.17
C ALA A 36 13.74 4.49 13.05
N LYS A 37 12.45 4.15 13.13
CA LYS A 37 11.76 3.25 12.22
C LYS A 37 10.38 3.80 11.87
N VAL A 38 10.13 4.01 10.58
CA VAL A 38 8.79 4.34 10.07
C VAL A 38 7.97 3.06 10.16
N VAL A 39 7.01 3.03 11.07
CA VAL A 39 6.14 1.88 11.28
C VAL A 39 4.86 2.12 10.47
N ARG A 40 4.46 1.12 9.68
CA ARG A 40 3.24 1.20 8.86
C ARG A 40 2.13 0.38 9.54
N PRO A 41 0.91 0.94 9.68
CA PRO A 41 -0.23 0.19 10.18
C PRO A 41 -0.58 -0.92 9.20
N GLN A 42 -0.85 -2.11 9.71
CA GLN A 42 -1.20 -3.27 8.89
C GLN A 42 -2.22 -4.17 9.59
N VAL A 43 -2.86 -5.03 8.82
CA VAL A 43 -3.74 -6.08 9.31
C VAL A 43 -3.22 -7.45 8.90
N LYS A 44 -3.14 -8.36 9.86
CA LYS A 44 -2.91 -9.78 9.66
C LYS A 44 -4.21 -10.55 9.69
N LEU A 45 -4.31 -11.61 8.89
CA LEU A 45 -5.44 -12.52 8.94
C LEU A 45 -5.08 -13.75 9.78
N LEU A 46 -5.95 -14.08 10.73
CA LEU A 46 -5.81 -15.26 11.59
C LEU A 46 -6.98 -16.21 11.33
N ASP A 47 -6.71 -17.52 11.40
CA ASP A 47 -7.72 -18.56 11.42
C ASP A 47 -8.41 -18.66 12.80
N ALA A 48 -9.39 -19.57 12.92
CA ALA A 48 -10.13 -19.80 14.16
C ALA A 48 -9.24 -20.34 15.31
N GLN A 49 -8.07 -20.88 14.98
CA GLN A 49 -7.08 -21.43 15.89
C GLN A 49 -5.99 -20.40 16.27
N GLY A 50 -6.05 -19.19 15.68
CA GLY A 50 -5.11 -18.11 15.91
C GLY A 50 -3.83 -18.18 15.08
N HIS A 51 -3.74 -19.08 14.09
CA HIS A 51 -2.60 -19.14 13.16
C HIS A 51 -2.77 -18.14 12.01
N GLU A 52 -1.66 -17.64 11.50
CA GLU A 52 -1.65 -16.73 10.36
C GLU A 52 -2.15 -17.45 9.09
N VAL A 53 -3.16 -16.87 8.45
CA VAL A 53 -3.66 -17.34 7.16
C VAL A 53 -2.59 -17.08 6.11
N LYS A 54 -2.24 -18.11 5.34
CA LYS A 54 -1.28 -18.01 4.24
C LYS A 54 -1.96 -17.67 2.92
N ILE A 55 -1.24 -16.98 2.04
CA ILE A 55 -1.68 -16.74 0.67
C ILE A 55 -1.61 -18.07 -0.09
N PRO A 56 -2.71 -18.50 -0.77
CA PRO A 56 -2.73 -19.76 -1.50
C PRO A 56 -1.57 -19.89 -2.48
N GLY A 57 -0.84 -21.01 -2.42
CA GLY A 57 0.31 -21.26 -3.30
C GLY A 57 1.63 -20.65 -2.81
N THR A 58 1.66 -20.00 -1.64
CA THR A 58 2.89 -19.45 -1.05
C THR A 58 3.00 -19.78 0.44
N ASP A 59 4.21 -19.64 0.98
CA ASP A 59 4.45 -19.73 2.44
C ASP A 59 4.27 -18.38 3.16
N HIS A 60 3.85 -17.33 2.45
CA HIS A 60 3.69 -15.99 3.00
C HIS A 60 2.35 -15.85 3.73
N SER A 61 2.40 -15.34 4.95
CA SER A 61 1.22 -14.94 5.72
C SER A 61 0.56 -13.71 5.10
N VAL A 62 -0.77 -13.64 5.13
CA VAL A 62 -1.52 -12.47 4.66
C VAL A 62 -1.33 -11.33 5.66
N ALA A 63 -0.49 -10.37 5.27
CA ALA A 63 -0.27 -9.11 5.98
C ALA A 63 -0.49 -7.94 5.01
N ILE A 64 -1.53 -7.14 5.26
CA ILE A 64 -1.93 -6.05 4.38
C ILE A 64 -1.68 -4.72 5.08
N GLY A 65 -0.76 -3.93 4.53
CA GLY A 65 -0.45 -2.60 5.03
C GLY A 65 -1.48 -1.56 4.58
N PHE A 66 -1.88 -0.67 5.48
CA PHE A 66 -2.75 0.46 5.15
C PHE A 66 -1.91 1.68 4.76
N GLN A 67 -2.30 2.32 3.66
CA GLN A 67 -1.63 3.53 3.15
C GLN A 67 -2.11 4.78 3.88
N VAL A 68 -1.27 5.83 3.90
CA VAL A 68 -1.65 7.14 4.45
C VAL A 68 -2.87 7.69 3.71
N GLY A 69 -3.85 8.18 4.47
CA GLY A 69 -5.14 8.65 3.95
C GLY A 69 -6.18 7.54 3.78
N ALA A 70 -5.84 6.27 4.04
CA ALA A 70 -6.83 5.20 4.01
C ALA A 70 -7.78 5.28 5.21
N LEU A 71 -9.07 5.18 4.93
CA LEU A 71 -10.16 4.96 5.87
C LEU A 71 -10.30 3.46 6.14
N ILE A 72 -9.88 3.02 7.32
CA ILE A 72 -10.00 1.62 7.74
C ILE A 72 -11.47 1.33 8.07
N GLN A 73 -12.06 0.33 7.40
CA GLN A 73 -13.48 -0.02 7.54
C GLN A 73 -13.72 -1.21 8.48
N ILE A 74 -12.66 -1.94 8.81
CA ILE A 74 -12.71 -3.11 9.68
C ILE A 74 -12.29 -2.79 11.11
N ARG A 75 -12.60 -3.68 12.05
CA ARG A 75 -12.18 -3.59 13.46
C ARG A 75 -11.14 -4.65 13.80
N ASP A 76 -10.35 -4.39 14.83
CA ASP A 76 -9.47 -5.42 15.38
C ASP A 76 -10.29 -6.60 15.92
N GLY A 77 -9.86 -7.82 15.63
CA GLY A 77 -10.58 -9.05 15.96
C GLY A 77 -11.77 -9.38 15.06
N GLN A 78 -12.15 -8.54 14.10
CA GLN A 78 -13.30 -8.80 13.22
C GLN A 78 -13.09 -10.06 12.37
N GLU A 79 -14.10 -10.92 12.27
CA GLU A 79 -14.15 -12.02 11.31
C GLU A 79 -14.30 -11.47 9.89
N LEU A 80 -13.47 -11.95 8.96
CA LEU A 80 -13.45 -11.47 7.58
C LEU A 80 -13.66 -12.62 6.60
N LEU A 81 -14.37 -12.34 5.53
CA LEU A 81 -14.59 -13.25 4.41
C LEU A 81 -13.78 -12.83 3.17
N PRO A 82 -13.47 -13.76 2.25
CA PRO A 82 -12.88 -13.41 0.97
C PRO A 82 -13.72 -12.38 0.21
N GLY A 83 -13.07 -11.31 -0.25
CA GLY A 83 -13.73 -10.21 -0.97
C GLY A 83 -14.19 -9.03 -0.10
N GLU A 84 -14.04 -9.11 1.24
CA GLU A 84 -14.35 -7.97 2.10
C GLU A 84 -13.36 -6.81 1.95
N VAL A 85 -13.88 -5.59 2.10
CA VAL A 85 -13.12 -4.35 1.98
C VAL A 85 -12.50 -3.99 3.33
N LEU A 86 -11.15 -3.97 3.39
CA LEU A 86 -10.42 -3.66 4.62
C LEU A 86 -10.32 -2.15 4.87
N ALA A 87 -10.01 -1.39 3.82
CA ALA A 87 -9.88 0.06 3.87
C ALA A 87 -10.21 0.68 2.50
N ARG A 88 -10.52 1.98 2.48
CA ARG A 88 -10.74 2.76 1.26
C ARG A 88 -9.92 4.03 1.30
N ILE A 89 -9.35 4.45 0.18
CA ILE A 89 -8.69 5.75 0.05
C ILE A 89 -9.63 6.62 -0.78
N PRO A 90 -10.23 7.67 -0.22
CA PRO A 90 -10.99 8.63 -1.00
C PRO A 90 -10.05 9.27 -2.02
N VAL A 91 -10.28 8.98 -3.30
CA VAL A 91 -9.66 9.73 -4.37
C VAL A 91 -10.53 10.97 -4.54
N GLU A 92 -10.02 12.14 -4.15
CA GLU A 92 -10.66 13.38 -4.56
C GLU A 92 -10.72 13.37 -6.08
N GLY A 93 -11.94 13.29 -6.64
CA GLY A 93 -12.13 13.40 -8.07
C GLY A 93 -11.41 14.67 -8.52
N GLN A 94 -10.55 14.55 -9.53
CA GLN A 94 -9.91 15.71 -10.14
C GLN A 94 -11.02 16.69 -10.50
N LYS A 95 -11.25 17.70 -9.66
CA LYS A 95 -11.97 18.90 -10.06
C LYS A 95 -11.27 19.31 -11.34
N THR A 96 -12.02 19.38 -12.43
CA THR A 96 -11.56 19.72 -13.77
C THR A 96 -10.61 20.92 -13.64
N ARG A 97 -9.31 20.64 -13.55
CA ARG A 97 -8.28 21.66 -13.65
C ARG A 97 -8.40 22.09 -15.09
N ASP A 98 -9.00 23.25 -15.26
CA ASP A 98 -9.18 23.98 -16.50
C ASP A 98 -8.43 23.34 -17.69
N ILE A 99 -9.14 22.59 -18.54
CA ILE A 99 -8.58 21.90 -19.72
C ILE A 99 -7.87 22.93 -20.65
N THR A 100 -8.24 24.20 -20.50
CA THR A 100 -7.67 25.36 -21.20
C THR A 100 -6.22 25.68 -20.80
N GLY A 101 -5.70 25.13 -19.69
CA GLY A 101 -4.30 25.27 -19.26
C GLY A 101 -3.33 24.23 -19.85
N GLY A 102 -3.77 23.39 -20.79
CA GLY A 102 -3.11 22.15 -21.21
C GLY A 102 -1.82 22.23 -22.06
N LEU A 103 -1.38 23.41 -22.51
CA LEU A 103 -0.18 23.54 -23.36
C LEU A 103 1.10 22.89 -22.78
N PRO A 104 1.40 22.99 -21.47
CA PRO A 104 2.61 22.39 -20.90
C PRO A 104 2.65 20.87 -21.04
N ARG A 105 1.49 20.20 -20.93
CA ARG A 105 1.40 18.74 -21.05
C ARG A 105 1.58 18.28 -22.49
N VAL A 106 1.05 19.04 -23.44
CA VAL A 106 1.24 18.80 -24.87
C VAL A 106 2.71 19.00 -25.24
N ALA A 107 3.37 20.06 -24.76
CA ALA A 107 4.80 20.27 -24.98
C ALA A 107 5.65 19.13 -24.40
N GLU A 108 5.38 18.66 -23.17
CA GLU A 108 6.06 17.50 -22.57
C GLU A 108 5.92 16.22 -23.42
N LEU A 109 4.72 15.97 -23.96
CA LEU A 109 4.43 14.81 -24.82
C LEU A 109 5.15 14.90 -26.17
N PHE A 110 5.19 16.09 -26.79
CA PHE A 110 5.85 16.30 -28.08
C PHE A 110 7.38 16.35 -27.97
N GLU A 111 7.92 16.81 -26.85
CA GLU A 111 9.36 16.81 -26.58
C GLU A 111 9.87 15.46 -26.06
N ALA A 112 8.99 14.48 -25.87
CA ALA A 112 9.29 13.13 -25.37
C ALA A 112 10.14 13.12 -24.09
N ARG A 113 9.93 14.11 -23.19
CA ARG A 113 10.65 14.17 -21.93
C ARG A 113 10.07 13.18 -20.93
N SER A 114 10.96 12.46 -20.24
CA SER A 114 10.55 11.61 -19.13
C SER A 114 9.95 12.47 -18.00
N PRO A 115 8.80 12.07 -17.42
CA PRO A 115 8.23 12.74 -16.26
C PRO A 115 9.24 12.80 -15.11
N LYS A 116 9.21 13.88 -14.32
CA LYS A 116 10.06 13.99 -13.12
C LYS A 116 9.70 12.95 -12.05
N ASP A 117 8.42 12.57 -12.00
CA ASP A 117 7.89 11.57 -11.08
C ASP A 117 7.45 10.32 -11.85
N VAL A 118 8.41 9.43 -12.16
CA VAL A 118 8.13 8.17 -12.87
C VAL A 118 7.53 7.14 -11.93
N GLY A 119 6.40 6.54 -12.32
CA GLY A 119 5.88 5.34 -11.69
C GLY A 119 6.77 4.14 -12.01
N VAL A 120 6.96 3.26 -11.05
CA VAL A 120 7.64 1.97 -11.25
C VAL A 120 6.56 0.93 -11.49
N LEU A 121 6.68 0.17 -12.59
CA LEU A 121 5.78 -0.92 -12.95
C LEU A 121 6.52 -2.24 -12.79
N ALA A 122 5.80 -3.33 -12.52
CA ALA A 122 6.39 -4.65 -12.42
C ALA A 122 7.07 -5.07 -13.73
N GLU A 123 8.37 -5.37 -13.69
CA GLU A 123 9.11 -5.80 -14.89
C GLU A 123 8.69 -7.21 -15.36
N GLN A 124 8.30 -8.08 -14.43
CA GLN A 124 7.97 -9.49 -14.64
C GLN A 124 6.65 -9.87 -13.92
N THR A 125 6.02 -10.95 -14.39
CA THR A 125 4.81 -11.52 -13.76
C THR A 125 5.23 -12.53 -12.71
N GLY A 126 4.85 -12.33 -11.45
CA GLY A 126 5.25 -13.26 -10.40
C GLY A 126 4.75 -12.86 -9.02
N THR A 127 5.26 -13.56 -8.00
CA THR A 127 4.95 -13.31 -6.59
C THR A 127 5.92 -12.28 -6.02
N VAL A 128 5.39 -11.21 -5.44
CA VAL A 128 6.17 -10.13 -4.82
C VAL A 128 6.66 -10.56 -3.44
N SER A 129 7.92 -10.29 -3.13
CA SER A 129 8.49 -10.37 -1.79
C SER A 129 9.37 -9.16 -1.50
N PHE A 130 9.50 -8.79 -0.22
CA PHE A 130 10.35 -7.68 0.19
C PHE A 130 11.63 -8.20 0.85
N GLY A 131 12.77 -7.78 0.31
CA GLY A 131 14.09 -8.12 0.85
C GLY A 131 14.54 -7.15 1.94
N LYS A 132 15.80 -7.31 2.37
CA LYS A 132 16.42 -6.43 3.38
C LYS A 132 16.52 -5.00 2.86
N GLU A 133 15.93 -4.07 3.60
CA GLU A 133 16.00 -2.64 3.29
C GLU A 133 17.45 -2.12 3.34
N THR A 134 17.78 -1.22 2.40
CA THR A 134 19.05 -0.48 2.38
C THR A 134 18.79 0.99 2.77
N LYS A 135 19.85 1.78 3.02
CA LYS A 135 19.71 3.22 3.29
C LYS A 135 18.97 3.91 2.13
N GLY A 136 17.70 4.28 2.36
CA GLY A 136 16.85 5.03 1.44
C GLY A 136 16.08 4.22 0.39
N LYS A 137 16.33 2.91 0.26
CA LYS A 137 15.66 2.05 -0.74
C LYS A 137 15.11 0.76 -0.12
N ILE A 138 13.98 0.31 -0.63
CA ILE A 138 13.34 -0.97 -0.36
C ILE A 138 13.77 -1.93 -1.46
N ARG A 139 14.20 -3.14 -1.09
CA ARG A 139 14.45 -4.20 -2.06
C ARG A 139 13.14 -4.94 -2.32
N LEU A 140 12.63 -4.85 -3.53
CA LEU A 140 11.46 -5.58 -4.00
C LEU A 140 11.96 -6.73 -4.88
N GLN A 141 11.43 -7.93 -4.69
CA GLN A 141 11.77 -9.11 -5.46
C GLN A 141 10.48 -9.68 -6.06
N ILE A 142 10.49 -9.96 -7.35
CA ILE A 142 9.40 -10.66 -8.04
C ILE A 142 9.93 -12.05 -8.41
N THR A 143 9.24 -13.09 -7.94
CA THR A 143 9.61 -14.48 -8.26
C THR A 143 8.61 -15.03 -9.28
N ASP A 144 9.10 -15.34 -10.48
CA ASP A 144 8.31 -15.93 -11.55
C ASP A 144 7.82 -17.34 -11.17
N PRO A 145 6.78 -17.88 -11.84
CA PRO A 145 6.32 -19.25 -11.62
C PRO A 145 7.40 -20.32 -11.81
N ASP A 146 8.40 -20.05 -12.65
CA ASP A 146 9.55 -20.93 -12.89
C ASP A 146 10.64 -20.84 -11.80
N GLY A 147 10.41 -20.04 -10.75
CA GLY A 147 11.32 -19.87 -9.61
C GLY A 147 12.45 -18.87 -9.84
N LYS A 148 12.43 -18.13 -10.94
CA LYS A 148 13.43 -17.10 -11.23
C LYS A 148 13.10 -15.81 -10.49
N ALA A 149 14.05 -15.33 -9.68
CA ALA A 149 13.90 -14.11 -8.91
C ALA A 149 14.47 -12.89 -9.66
N HIS A 150 13.69 -11.83 -9.73
CA HIS A 150 14.06 -10.53 -10.25
C HIS A 150 14.03 -9.50 -9.12
N GLU A 151 15.18 -8.88 -8.82
CA GLU A 151 15.31 -7.89 -7.74
C GLU A 151 15.32 -6.46 -8.29
N GLU A 152 14.58 -5.57 -7.64
CA GLU A 152 14.54 -4.13 -7.91
C GLU A 152 14.70 -3.31 -6.62
N LEU A 153 15.33 -2.14 -6.71
CA LEU A 153 15.50 -1.22 -5.59
C LEU A 153 14.59 0.00 -5.74
N VAL A 154 13.47 0.00 -5.01
CA VAL A 154 12.48 1.08 -5.03
C VAL A 154 12.79 2.12 -3.95
N PRO A 155 12.84 3.43 -4.24
CA PRO A 155 13.01 4.47 -3.22
C PRO A 155 11.91 4.43 -2.16
N LYS A 156 12.25 4.65 -0.88
CA LYS A 156 11.27 4.62 0.24
C LYS A 156 10.18 5.68 0.16
N GLU A 157 10.44 6.75 -0.58
CA GLU A 157 9.53 7.86 -0.84
C GLU A 157 8.48 7.54 -1.91
N LYS A 158 8.67 6.49 -2.69
CA LYS A 158 7.67 6.02 -3.66
C LYS A 158 6.59 5.21 -2.94
N ASN A 159 5.34 5.45 -3.35
CA ASN A 159 4.20 4.68 -2.86
C ASN A 159 4.18 3.32 -3.57
N ILE A 160 4.39 2.26 -2.80
CA ILE A 160 4.27 0.87 -3.26
C ILE A 160 2.81 0.43 -3.03
N LEU A 161 2.15 0.00 -4.11
CA LEU A 161 0.74 -0.40 -4.10
C LEU A 161 0.53 -1.89 -3.81
N VAL A 162 1.59 -2.69 -3.90
CA VAL A 162 1.55 -4.15 -3.77
C VAL A 162 1.96 -4.61 -2.37
N HIS A 163 1.46 -5.77 -1.98
CA HIS A 163 1.74 -6.40 -0.69
C HIS A 163 2.68 -7.61 -0.83
N GLU A 164 3.25 -8.04 0.30
CA GLU A 164 4.09 -9.24 0.33
C GLU A 164 3.26 -10.49 0.01
N GLY A 165 3.78 -11.33 -0.88
CA GLY A 165 3.10 -12.52 -1.40
C GLY A 165 2.02 -12.24 -2.45
N GLN A 166 1.79 -10.98 -2.83
CA GLN A 166 0.85 -10.65 -3.89
C GLN A 166 1.39 -11.09 -5.26
N VAL A 167 0.54 -11.67 -6.09
CA VAL A 167 0.86 -11.96 -7.50
C VAL A 167 0.57 -10.72 -8.33
N VAL A 168 1.55 -10.29 -9.12
CA VAL A 168 1.47 -9.14 -10.03
C VAL A 168 1.74 -9.58 -11.46
N ASN A 169 1.15 -8.90 -12.43
CA ASN A 169 1.46 -9.09 -13.83
C ASN A 169 2.53 -8.10 -14.30
N ARG A 170 3.29 -8.46 -15.33
CA ARG A 170 4.21 -7.53 -16.00
C ARG A 170 3.45 -6.28 -16.47
N GLY A 171 3.94 -5.12 -16.05
CA GLY A 171 3.38 -3.81 -16.35
C GLY A 171 2.32 -3.34 -15.34
N GLU A 172 2.01 -4.12 -14.31
CA GLU A 172 1.12 -3.76 -13.19
C GLU A 172 1.84 -2.95 -12.10
#